data_AF-A0A7S1E4C9-F1
#
_entry.id   AF-A0A7S1E4C9-F1
#
_cell.length_a   1.000
_cell.length_b   1.000
_cell.length_c   1.000
_cell.angle_alpha   90.00
_cell.angle_beta   90.00
_cell.angle_gamma   90.00
#
_symmetry.space_group_name_H-M   'P 1'
#
loop_
_entity.id
_entity.type
_entity.pdbx_description
1 polymer ?
#
loop_
_entity_poly.entity_id
_entity_poly.type
_entity_poly.pdbx_seq_one_letter_code
_entity_poly.pdbx_strand_id
1 'polypeptide(L)'
;AFQLTFPQKSLFFTPLQLGAAKENNFDADLSSLISGLEAPAKRLKIPSPALTGKYDKEIVGAEVQNLIKTEAVVVFSSSTCPFCDTVKETLKSKKVPYKVIELDERPDMRAEMASL
;
A
#
# COMPACT_ATOMS: atom_id res chain seq x y z
N ALA A 1 -27.85 12.60 43.42
CA ALA A 1 -28.90 12.65 42.39
C ALA A 1 -28.87 14.03 41.74
N PHE A 2 -28.40 14.12 40.49
CA PHE A 2 -28.40 15.35 39.70
C PHE A 2 -28.96 14.97 38.33
N GLN A 3 -30.26 15.18 38.15
CA GLN A 3 -30.88 15.16 36.84
C GLN A 3 -30.56 16.50 36.17
N LEU A 4 -29.90 16.45 35.01
CA LEU A 4 -29.96 17.55 34.06
C LEU A 4 -30.29 16.99 32.69
N THR A 5 -31.46 17.43 32.25
CA THR A 5 -32.20 17.20 31.03
C THR A 5 -31.38 17.46 29.76
N PHE A 6 -31.46 16.50 28.84
CA PHE A 6 -31.02 16.61 27.44
C PHE A 6 -31.87 17.63 26.67
N PRO A 7 -31.30 18.69 26.07
CA PRO A 7 -31.98 19.46 25.05
C PRO A 7 -31.88 18.75 23.70
N GLN A 8 -32.98 18.10 23.30
CA GLN A 8 -33.31 17.76 21.92
C GLN A 8 -33.32 19.05 21.09
N LYS A 9 -32.33 19.24 20.22
CA LYS A 9 -32.38 20.28 19.18
C LYS A 9 -32.29 19.61 17.82
N SER A 10 -33.48 19.35 17.30
CA SER A 10 -33.79 18.99 15.92
C SER A 10 -33.06 19.90 14.95
N LEU A 11 -31.98 19.39 14.35
CA LEU A 11 -31.48 19.95 13.10
C LEU A 11 -32.18 19.22 11.97
N PHE A 12 -33.01 20.00 11.31
CA PHE A 12 -33.82 19.65 10.17
C PHE A 12 -32.97 18.95 9.10
N PHE A 13 -33.40 17.73 8.79
CA PHE A 13 -33.01 17.01 7.59
C PHE A 13 -33.49 17.80 6.38
N THR A 14 -32.58 18.51 5.71
CA THR A 14 -32.78 18.93 4.31
C THR A 14 -32.13 17.87 3.43
N PRO A 15 -32.88 17.13 2.60
CA PRO A 15 -32.27 16.36 1.53
C PRO A 15 -31.70 17.37 0.52
N LEU A 16 -30.37 17.47 0.45
CA LEU A 16 -29.70 18.19 -0.61
C LEU A 16 -29.88 17.39 -1.89
N GLN A 17 -30.57 18.03 -2.84
CA GLN A 17 -31.00 17.50 -4.12
C GLN A 17 -29.86 16.77 -4.85
N LEU A 18 -30.14 15.53 -5.22
CA LEU A 18 -29.37 14.66 -6.10
C LEU A 18 -29.27 15.32 -7.49
N GLY A 19 -28.12 15.95 -7.75
CA GLY A 19 -27.75 16.46 -9.07
C GLY A 19 -27.38 15.31 -9.99
N ALA A 20 -28.04 15.26 -11.14
CA ALA A 20 -27.89 14.25 -12.17
C ALA A 20 -26.43 14.04 -12.59
N ALA A 21 -26.04 12.77 -12.63
CA ALA A 21 -24.83 12.30 -13.25
C ALA A 21 -24.79 12.77 -14.71
N LYS A 22 -23.68 13.40 -15.08
CA LYS A 22 -23.31 13.60 -16.47
C LYS A 22 -22.41 12.42 -16.85
N GLU A 23 -23.03 11.35 -17.30
CA GLU A 23 -22.38 10.20 -17.92
C GLU A 23 -21.79 10.63 -19.27
N ASN A 24 -20.51 11.03 -19.24
CA ASN A 24 -19.76 11.33 -20.44
C ASN A 24 -19.22 10.01 -21.00
N ASN A 25 -19.82 9.57 -22.11
CA ASN A 25 -19.33 8.59 -23.09
C ASN A 25 -17.81 8.30 -23.07
N PHE A 26 -17.36 7.45 -22.15
CA PHE A 26 -16.02 6.84 -22.19
C PHE A 26 -16.07 5.33 -21.91
N ASP A 27 -17.21 4.82 -21.44
CA ASP A 27 -17.39 3.39 -21.11
C ASP A 27 -17.56 2.49 -22.34
N ALA A 28 -18.09 3.03 -23.45
CA ALA A 28 -18.32 2.25 -24.66
C ALA A 28 -17.02 1.83 -25.37
N ASP A 29 -15.94 2.60 -25.21
CA ASP A 29 -14.65 2.32 -25.86
C ASP A 29 -13.70 1.49 -24.97
N LEU A 30 -13.99 1.40 -23.67
CA LEU A 30 -13.26 0.51 -22.77
C LEU A 30 -13.79 -0.93 -22.83
N SER A 31 -15.11 -1.10 -22.98
CA SER A 31 -15.71 -2.45 -23.02
C SER A 31 -15.23 -3.28 -24.23
N SER A 32 -14.94 -2.63 -25.36
CA SER A 32 -14.35 -3.26 -26.56
C SER A 32 -12.89 -3.70 -26.34
N LEU A 33 -12.12 -2.95 -25.55
CA LEU A 33 -10.71 -3.23 -25.26
C LEU A 33 -10.55 -4.29 -24.15
N ILE A 34 -11.48 -4.33 -23.18
CA ILE A 34 -11.43 -5.29 -22.05
C ILE A 34 -11.89 -6.69 -22.49
N SER A 35 -12.75 -6.78 -23.51
CA SER A 35 -13.22 -8.07 -24.07
C SER A 35 -12.08 -8.93 -24.65
N GLY A 36 -10.90 -8.36 -24.91
CA GLY A 36 -9.70 -9.07 -25.35
C GLY A 36 -8.73 -9.46 -24.22
N LEU A 37 -9.01 -9.07 -22.97
CA LEU A 37 -8.08 -9.20 -21.83
C LEU A 37 -8.47 -10.29 -20.82
N GLU A 38 -9.40 -11.17 -21.16
CA GLU A 38 -9.66 -12.39 -20.38
C GLU A 38 -8.68 -13.51 -20.79
N ALA A 39 -7.40 -13.27 -20.54
CA ALA A 39 -6.39 -14.31 -20.51
C ALA A 39 -5.81 -14.36 -19.08
N PRO A 40 -5.57 -15.56 -18.51
CA PRO A 40 -5.14 -15.70 -17.13
C PRO A 40 -3.84 -14.94 -16.94
N ALA A 41 -3.86 -13.93 -16.07
CA ALA A 41 -2.70 -13.16 -15.68
C ALA A 41 -1.65 -14.09 -15.06
N LYS A 42 -0.81 -14.71 -15.89
CA LYS A 42 0.51 -15.16 -15.49
C LYS A 42 1.25 -13.89 -15.09
N ARG A 43 1.23 -13.63 -13.78
CA ARG A 43 1.98 -12.60 -13.07
C ARG A 43 3.38 -12.51 -13.66
N LEU A 44 3.58 -11.50 -14.51
CA LEU A 44 4.87 -11.23 -15.12
C LEU A 44 5.84 -10.91 -13.99
N LYS A 45 6.91 -11.70 -13.93
CA LYS A 45 8.05 -11.49 -13.06
C LYS A 45 8.69 -10.19 -13.54
N ILE A 46 8.42 -9.09 -12.86
CA ILE A 46 8.99 -7.79 -13.23
C ILE A 46 10.51 -7.91 -13.03
N PRO A 47 11.32 -7.84 -14.09
CA PRO A 47 12.76 -7.79 -13.93
C PRO A 47 13.09 -6.43 -13.32
N SER A 48 13.78 -6.43 -12.18
CA SER A 48 14.31 -5.23 -11.52
C SER A 48 15.23 -4.50 -12.51
N PRO A 49 14.79 -3.38 -13.12
CA PRO A 49 15.62 -2.67 -14.06
C PRO A 49 16.66 -1.91 -13.26
N ALA A 50 17.92 -2.08 -13.65
CA ALA A 50 18.98 -1.19 -13.26
C ALA A 50 18.51 0.27 -13.43
N LEU A 51 18.70 1.03 -12.37
CA LEU A 51 18.22 2.38 -12.11
C LEU A 51 18.28 3.32 -13.33
N THR A 52 17.14 3.48 -13.99
CA THR A 52 16.82 4.70 -14.74
C THR A 52 15.55 5.29 -14.16
N GLY A 53 15.64 5.77 -12.92
CA GLY A 53 14.83 6.86 -12.34
C GLY A 53 13.30 6.81 -12.37
N LYS A 54 12.66 5.69 -12.75
CA LYS A 54 11.21 5.54 -12.74
C LYS A 54 10.85 4.16 -12.24
N TYR A 55 10.30 4.09 -11.03
CA TYR A 55 9.63 2.92 -10.50
C TYR A 55 8.15 3.26 -10.31
N ASP A 56 7.29 2.27 -10.49
CA ASP A 56 5.85 2.43 -10.27
C ASP A 56 5.59 2.45 -8.76
N LYS A 57 5.46 3.67 -8.23
CA LYS A 57 5.28 3.93 -6.79
C LYS A 57 4.11 3.15 -6.22
N GLU A 58 3.01 3.09 -6.97
CA GLU A 58 1.77 2.44 -6.57
C GLU A 58 1.95 0.93 -6.41
N ILE A 59 2.75 0.31 -7.28
CA ILE A 59 3.00 -1.14 -7.26
C ILE A 59 3.93 -1.49 -6.10
N VAL A 60 5.02 -0.73 -5.93
CA VAL A 60 6.00 -0.96 -4.85
C VAL A 60 5.38 -0.66 -3.49
N GLY A 61 4.63 0.43 -3.37
CA GLY A 61 3.90 0.78 -2.15
C GLY A 61 2.89 -0.30 -1.77
N ALA A 62 2.14 -0.84 -2.74
CA ALA A 62 1.25 -1.97 -2.48
C ALA A 62 2.01 -3.23 -2.03
N GLU A 63 3.19 -3.50 -2.58
CA GLU A 63 4.05 -4.62 -2.15
C GLU A 63 4.52 -4.43 -0.70
N VAL A 64 5.04 -3.25 -0.34
CA VAL A 64 5.47 -2.92 1.03
C VAL A 64 4.31 -3.05 2.02
N GLN A 65 3.14 -2.52 1.66
CA GLN A 65 1.93 -2.63 2.49
C GLN A 65 1.48 -4.08 2.66
N ASN A 66 1.60 -4.90 1.62
CA ASN A 66 1.30 -6.32 1.73
C ASN A 66 2.27 -7.02 2.68
N LEU A 67 3.57 -6.77 2.58
CA LEU A 67 4.57 -7.34 3.49
C LEU A 67 4.26 -7.01 4.96
N ILE A 68 3.88 -5.76 5.24
CA ILE A 68 3.52 -5.32 6.60
C ILE A 68 2.25 -6.00 7.11
N LYS A 69 1.30 -6.32 6.23
CA LYS A 69 0.04 -6.98 6.60
C LYS A 69 0.17 -8.49 6.77
N THR A 70 1.04 -9.13 5.98
CA THR A 70 1.17 -10.59 5.98
C THR A 70 2.13 -11.09 7.04
N GLU A 71 3.21 -10.37 7.27
CA GLU A 71 4.27 -10.77 8.18
C GLU A 71 4.12 -10.07 9.52
N ALA A 72 4.30 -10.82 10.62
CA ALA A 72 4.21 -10.24 11.96
C ALA A 72 5.34 -9.24 12.26
N VAL A 73 6.53 -9.49 11.72
CA VAL A 73 7.70 -8.62 11.87
C VAL A 73 8.49 -8.63 10.56
N VAL A 74 8.65 -7.45 9.95
CA VAL A 74 9.49 -7.23 8.78
C VAL A 74 10.64 -6.31 9.16
N VAL A 75 11.85 -6.70 8.78
CA VAL A 75 13.08 -5.92 8.96
C VAL A 75 13.59 -5.53 7.58
N PHE A 76 13.50 -4.25 7.27
CA PHE A 76 14.15 -3.68 6.11
C PHE A 76 15.60 -3.37 6.47
N SER A 77 16.54 -3.93 5.72
CA SER A 77 17.97 -3.92 6.02
C SER A 77 18.77 -3.40 4.84
N SER A 78 19.94 -2.84 5.12
CA SER A 78 20.97 -2.60 4.12
C SER A 78 22.30 -3.17 4.63
N SER A 79 23.06 -3.80 3.74
CA SER A 79 24.35 -4.44 4.00
C SER A 79 25.42 -3.49 4.55
N THR A 80 25.26 -2.18 4.33
CA THR A 80 26.19 -1.15 4.82
C THR A 80 25.77 -0.51 6.14
N CYS A 81 24.67 -0.97 6.75
CA CYS A 81 24.10 -0.37 7.95
C CYS A 81 24.42 -1.20 9.21
N PRO A 82 25.35 -0.76 10.09
CA PRO A 82 25.69 -1.51 11.31
C PRO A 82 24.54 -1.57 12.33
N PHE A 83 23.58 -0.65 12.24
CA PHE A 83 22.39 -0.66 13.11
C PHE A 83 21.36 -1.72 12.70
N CYS A 84 21.37 -2.15 11.44
CA CYS A 84 20.50 -3.25 11.01
C CYS A 84 20.91 -4.57 11.68
N ASP A 85 22.22 -4.76 11.91
CA ASP A 85 22.73 -5.98 12.54
C ASP A 85 22.33 -6.08 14.01
N THR A 86 22.36 -4.96 14.75
CA THR A 86 21.93 -4.96 16.16
C THR A 86 20.44 -5.26 16.32
N VAL A 87 19.59 -4.78 15.40
CA VAL A 87 18.16 -5.12 15.37
C VAL A 87 17.95 -6.61 15.07
N LYS A 88 18.65 -7.16 14.07
CA LYS A 88 18.61 -8.59 13.74
C LYS A 88 19.03 -9.45 14.93
N GLU A 89 20.12 -9.09 15.61
CA GLU A 89 20.59 -9.81 16.80
C GLU A 89 19.62 -9.73 17.97
N THR A 90 18.99 -8.56 18.19
CA THR A 90 17.99 -8.37 19.25
C THR A 90 16.77 -9.24 19.01
N LEU A 91 16.26 -9.30 17.77
CA LEU A 91 15.13 -10.14 17.39
C LEU A 91 15.47 -11.64 17.50
N LYS A 92 16.68 -12.04 17.06
CA LYS A 92 17.19 -13.41 17.24
C LYS A 92 17.28 -13.79 18.72
N SER A 93 17.81 -12.90 19.56
CA SER A 93 17.95 -13.12 21.01
C SER A 93 16.61 -13.32 21.70
N LYS A 94 15.57 -12.60 21.25
CA LYS A 94 14.18 -12.75 21.71
C LYS A 94 13.46 -13.94 21.07
N LYS A 95 14.09 -14.68 20.15
CA LYS A 95 13.52 -15.80 19.39
C LYS A 95 12.23 -15.41 18.65
N VAL A 96 12.15 -14.15 18.22
CA VAL A 96 11.02 -13.65 17.42
C VAL A 96 11.30 -14.00 15.96
N PRO A 97 10.38 -14.70 15.25
CA PRO A 97 10.51 -14.90 13.82
C PRO A 97 10.33 -13.56 13.10
N TYR A 98 11.22 -13.24 12.17
CA TYR A 98 11.14 -12.02 11.38
C TYR A 98 11.57 -12.27 9.94
N LYS A 99 10.97 -11.52 9.02
CA LYS A 99 11.34 -11.51 7.61
C LYS A 99 12.34 -10.39 7.34
N VAL A 100 13.45 -10.69 6.67
CA VAL A 100 14.41 -9.67 6.23
C VAL A 100 14.20 -9.35 4.76
N ILE A 101 14.18 -8.05 4.45
CA ILE A 101 14.17 -7.52 3.09
C ILE A 101 15.42 -6.65 2.93
N GLU A 102 16.35 -7.07 2.06
CA GLU A 102 17.58 -6.31 1.80
C GLU A 102 17.32 -5.25 0.72
N LEU A 103 17.46 -3.99 1.09
CA LEU A 103 17.18 -2.81 0.25
C LEU A 103 18.28 -2.52 -0.76
N ASP A 104 19.43 -3.19 -0.68
CA ASP A 104 20.51 -3.04 -1.66
C ASP A 104 20.21 -3.78 -2.95
N GLU A 105 19.46 -4.87 -2.87
CA GLU A 105 18.95 -5.62 -4.03
C GLU A 105 17.65 -5.03 -4.59
N ARG A 106 16.99 -4.15 -3.81
CA ARG A 106 15.68 -3.56 -4.10
C ARG A 106 15.72 -2.02 -3.98
N PRO A 107 16.35 -1.32 -4.94
CA PRO A 107 16.44 0.14 -4.90
C PRO A 107 15.09 0.82 -5.13
N ASP A 108 14.14 0.12 -5.76
CA ASP A 108 12.73 0.50 -5.88
C ASP A 108 12.06 0.63 -4.50
N MET A 109 12.20 -0.38 -3.65
CA MET A 109 11.67 -0.35 -2.28
C MET A 109 12.38 0.69 -1.41
N ARG A 110 13.71 0.83 -1.57
CA ARG A 110 14.48 1.84 -0.86
C ARG A 110 13.94 3.25 -1.12
N ALA A 111 13.59 3.55 -2.37
CA ALA A 111 13.07 4.85 -2.75
C ALA A 111 11.65 5.09 -2.20
N GLU A 112 10.80 4.06 -2.18
CA GLU A 112 9.46 4.16 -1.59
C GLU A 112 9.53 4.36 -0.07
N MET A 113 10.37 3.59 0.62
CA MET A 113 10.56 3.71 2.07
C MET A 113 11.13 5.05 2.51
N ALA A 114 11.92 5.72 1.65
CA ALA A 114 12.40 7.07 1.91
C ALA A 114 11.30 8.15 1.81
N SER A 115 10.14 7.78 1.26
CA SER A 115 9.02 8.68 0.99
C SER A 115 7.83 8.48 1.96
N LEU A 116 7.90 7.49 2.86
CA LEU A 116 6.90 7.21 3.90
C LEU A 116 7.18 8.04 5.16
#